data_AF-A0A514CJJ8-F1
#
_entry.id   AF-A0A514CJJ8-F1
#
_cell.length_a   1.000
_cell.length_b   1.000
_cell.length_c   1.000
_cell.angle_alpha   90.00
_cell.angle_beta   90.00
_cell.angle_gamma   90.00
#
_symmetry.space_group_name_H-M   'P 1'
#
loop_
_entity.id
_entity.type
_entity.pdbx_description
1 polymer ?
#
loop_
_entity_poly.entity_id
_entity_poly.type
_entity_poly.pdbx_seq_one_letter_code
_entity_poly.pdbx_strand_id
1 'polypeptide(L)'
;MLDILITSKTRVKLLIKFFTHEANKGYLRGLAEEFNESTNSVRVELNRLSEAGILVSEHEGNTKSYSANKKHPLFQEMKNLVAKYLGLDRLVEVVIDKLGNVEKAIVVGDYAKGIDSGVIELVLVGREINKEYLEFLIEKAEAKINRKVKVVIYEKEPEGINGMLLLEL
;
A
#
# COMPACT_ATOMS: atom_id res chain seq x y z
N MET A 1 -18.65 -2.17 7.19
CA MET A 1 -19.15 -1.78 5.84
C MET A 1 -18.92 -2.89 4.82
N LEU A 2 -17.71 -3.44 4.69
CA LEU A 2 -17.44 -4.57 3.80
C LEU A 2 -18.25 -5.82 4.19
N ASP A 3 -18.44 -6.03 5.49
CA ASP A 3 -19.20 -7.16 6.06
C ASP A 3 -20.71 -7.11 5.74
N ILE A 4 -21.21 -5.94 5.31
CA ILE A 4 -22.61 -5.77 4.89
C ILE A 4 -22.79 -6.28 3.44
N LEU A 5 -21.77 -6.11 2.60
CA LEU A 5 -21.77 -6.54 1.20
C LEU A 5 -21.21 -7.96 1.03
N ILE A 6 -20.30 -8.37 1.91
CA ILE A 6 -19.62 -9.66 1.88
C ILE A 6 -20.02 -10.44 3.13
N THR A 7 -20.87 -11.44 2.94
CA THR A 7 -21.43 -12.26 4.03
C THR A 7 -20.39 -13.15 4.72
N SER A 8 -19.33 -13.53 4.00
CA SER A 8 -18.25 -14.37 4.54
C SER A 8 -17.22 -13.52 5.29
N LYS A 9 -17.17 -13.66 6.62
CA LYS A 9 -16.16 -13.02 7.48
C LYS A 9 -14.73 -13.44 7.10
N THR A 10 -14.54 -14.71 6.76
CA THR A 10 -13.26 -15.24 6.26
C THR A 10 -12.83 -14.52 4.99
N ARG A 11 -13.75 -14.28 4.06
CA ARG A 11 -13.45 -13.56 2.82
C ARG A 11 -13.05 -12.11 3.10
N VAL A 12 -13.73 -11.42 4.01
CA VAL A 12 -13.36 -10.06 4.42
C VAL A 12 -11.92 -10.04 4.96
N LYS A 13 -11.57 -10.96 5.87
CA LYS A 13 -10.21 -11.06 6.42
C LYS A 13 -9.15 -11.31 5.34
N LEU A 14 -9.44 -12.22 4.39
CA LEU A 14 -8.56 -12.52 3.26
C LEU A 14 -8.36 -11.29 2.36
N LEU A 15 -9.43 -10.58 2.01
CA LEU A 15 -9.34 -9.36 1.20
C LEU A 15 -8.50 -8.29 1.90
N ILE A 16 -8.72 -8.07 3.20
CA ILE A 16 -7.89 -7.14 3.98
C ILE A 16 -6.42 -7.59 3.95
N LYS A 17 -6.14 -8.87 4.25
CA LYS A 17 -4.77 -9.41 4.27
C LYS A 17 -4.04 -9.18 2.95
N PHE A 18 -4.66 -9.49 1.82
CA PHE A 18 -3.99 -9.48 0.52
C PHE A 18 -3.98 -8.12 -0.17
N PHE A 19 -4.94 -7.23 0.12
CA PHE A 19 -5.06 -5.94 -0.56
C PHE A 19 -4.62 -4.73 0.29
N THR A 20 -4.20 -4.94 1.55
CA THR A 20 -3.58 -3.86 2.35
C THR A 20 -2.11 -3.63 1.96
N HIS A 21 -1.37 -4.69 1.62
CA HIS A 21 0.00 -4.56 1.13
C HIS A 21 0.25 -5.54 -0.01
N GLU A 22 0.67 -5.01 -1.15
CA GLU A 22 0.76 -5.76 -2.41
C GLU A 22 1.84 -6.85 -2.44
N ALA A 23 2.75 -6.85 -1.45
CA ALA A 23 3.78 -7.88 -1.30
C ALA A 23 3.35 -9.04 -0.38
N ASN A 24 2.13 -9.00 0.17
CA ASN A 24 1.66 -10.01 1.11
C ASN A 24 1.45 -11.35 0.42
N LYS A 25 2.18 -12.36 0.91
CA LYS A 25 1.92 -13.77 0.65
C LYS A 25 1.27 -14.41 1.88
N GLY A 26 0.45 -15.43 1.64
CA GLY A 26 -0.21 -16.18 2.69
C GLY A 26 -0.22 -17.67 2.40
N TYR A 27 -0.15 -18.47 3.45
CA TYR A 27 -0.26 -19.93 3.38
C TYR A 27 -1.48 -20.39 4.15
N LEU A 28 -2.16 -21.42 3.68
CA LEU A 28 -3.44 -21.86 4.22
C LEU A 28 -3.44 -22.04 5.76
N ARG A 29 -2.44 -22.74 6.31
CA ARG A 29 -2.35 -22.98 7.76
C ARG A 29 -2.06 -21.71 8.53
N GLY A 30 -1.10 -20.90 8.07
CA GLY A 30 -0.77 -19.62 8.71
C GLY A 30 -1.94 -18.65 8.71
N LEU A 31 -2.72 -18.59 7.63
CA LEU A 31 -3.93 -17.76 7.54
C LEU A 31 -5.04 -18.26 8.47
N ALA A 32 -5.22 -19.58 8.59
CA ALA A 32 -6.21 -20.15 9.51
C ALA A 32 -5.89 -19.83 10.98
N GLU A 33 -4.61 -19.90 11.34
CA GLU A 33 -4.12 -19.53 12.67
C GLU A 33 -4.24 -18.02 12.91
N GLU A 34 -3.77 -17.19 11.97
CA GLU A 34 -3.84 -15.72 12.04
C GLU A 34 -5.30 -15.23 12.22
N PHE A 35 -6.25 -15.88 11.56
CA PHE A 35 -7.66 -15.49 11.61
C PHE A 35 -8.44 -16.16 12.73
N ASN A 36 -7.82 -17.08 13.47
CA ASN A 36 -8.47 -17.95 14.45
C ASN A 36 -9.73 -18.64 13.87
N GLU A 37 -9.57 -19.28 12.71
CA GLU A 37 -10.65 -19.92 11.95
C GLU A 37 -10.28 -21.34 11.51
N SER A 38 -11.30 -22.14 11.18
CA SER A 38 -11.04 -23.49 10.67
C SER A 38 -10.28 -23.43 9.36
N THR A 39 -9.30 -24.34 9.19
CA THR A 39 -8.55 -24.49 7.94
C THR A 39 -9.47 -24.72 6.74
N ASN A 40 -10.62 -25.38 6.95
CA ASN A 40 -11.57 -25.62 5.87
C ASN A 40 -12.27 -24.33 5.41
N SER A 41 -12.70 -23.48 6.35
CA SER A 41 -13.32 -22.18 6.03
C SER A 41 -12.38 -21.31 5.20
N VAL A 42 -11.12 -21.21 5.63
CA VAL A 42 -10.08 -20.45 4.90
C VAL A 42 -9.81 -21.06 3.53
N ARG A 43 -9.73 -22.39 3.43
CA ARG A 43 -9.52 -23.09 2.15
C ARG A 43 -10.63 -22.81 1.14
N VAL A 44 -11.89 -22.90 1.56
CA VAL A 44 -13.05 -22.66 0.68
C VAL A 44 -12.99 -21.26 0.08
N GLU A 45 -12.70 -20.24 0.90
CA GLU A 45 -12.63 -18.86 0.39
C GLU A 45 -11.37 -18.60 -0.43
N LEU A 46 -10.21 -19.15 -0.07
CA LEU A 46 -9.00 -19.06 -0.88
C LEU A 46 -9.20 -19.69 -2.27
N ASN A 47 -9.86 -20.84 -2.35
CA ASN A 47 -10.19 -21.49 -3.62
C ASN A 47 -11.13 -20.62 -4.45
N ARG A 48 -12.24 -20.14 -3.86
CA ARG A 48 -13.18 -19.24 -4.54
C ARG A 48 -12.52 -17.99 -5.10
N LEU A 49 -11.66 -17.33 -4.31
CA LEU A 49 -10.95 -16.13 -4.75
C LEU A 49 -9.91 -16.44 -5.83
N SER A 50 -9.27 -17.61 -5.78
CA SER A 50 -8.32 -18.04 -6.80
C SER A 50 -9.02 -18.42 -8.11
N GLU A 51 -10.15 -19.13 -8.04
CA GLU A 51 -11.00 -19.48 -9.18
C GLU A 51 -11.56 -18.23 -9.88
N ALA A 52 -11.91 -17.21 -9.09
CA ALA A 52 -12.32 -15.90 -9.61
C ALA A 52 -11.15 -15.06 -10.17
N GLY A 53 -9.91 -15.55 -10.09
CA GLY A 53 -8.72 -14.83 -10.55
C GLY A 53 -8.33 -13.61 -9.68
N ILE A 54 -8.97 -13.43 -8.52
CA ILE A 54 -8.67 -12.36 -7.56
C ILE A 54 -7.34 -12.62 -6.85
N LEU A 55 -7.08 -13.89 -6.52
CA LEU A 55 -5.80 -14.35 -5.97
C LEU A 55 -5.09 -15.23 -6.99
N VAL A 56 -3.76 -15.15 -6.99
CA VAL A 56 -2.89 -16.14 -7.64
C VAL A 56 -2.45 -17.13 -6.58
N SER A 57 -2.42 -18.41 -6.94
CA SER A 57 -1.92 -19.46 -6.08
C SER A 57 -0.80 -20.24 -6.75
N GLU A 58 0.32 -20.41 -6.06
CA GLU A 58 1.53 -21.06 -6.59
C GLU A 58 2.00 -22.14 -5.62
N HIS A 59 2.71 -23.15 -6.14
CA HIS A 59 3.37 -24.15 -5.31
C HIS A 59 4.79 -23.69 -4.97
N GLU A 60 5.04 -23.48 -3.68
CA GLU A 60 6.38 -23.27 -3.12
C GLU A 60 6.78 -24.55 -2.37
N GLY A 61 7.43 -25.45 -3.10
CA GLY A 61 7.71 -26.82 -2.64
C GLY A 61 6.42 -27.60 -2.38
N ASN A 62 6.27 -28.12 -1.16
CA ASN A 62 5.09 -28.89 -0.75
C ASN A 62 3.93 -28.01 -0.25
N THR A 63 4.09 -26.68 -0.24
CA THR A 63 3.08 -25.76 0.29
C THR A 63 2.53 -24.88 -0.83
N LYS A 64 1.22 -24.63 -0.79
CA LYS A 64 0.57 -23.69 -1.71
C LYS A 64 0.59 -22.29 -1.08
N SER A 65 1.22 -21.34 -1.76
CA SER A 65 1.22 -19.91 -1.43
C SER A 65 0.11 -19.20 -2.20
N TYR A 66 -0.41 -18.11 -1.61
CA TYR A 66 -1.45 -17.28 -2.19
C TYR A 66 -1.00 -15.82 -2.14
N SER A 67 -1.34 -15.05 -3.18
CA SER A 67 -1.07 -13.61 -3.26
C SER A 67 -2.14 -12.90 -4.09
N ALA A 68 -2.28 -11.59 -3.95
CA ALA A 68 -3.21 -10.82 -4.77
C ALA A 68 -2.81 -10.81 -6.24
N ASN A 69 -3.76 -11.01 -7.15
CA ASN A 69 -3.50 -10.94 -8.57
C ASN A 69 -3.44 -9.48 -9.06
N LYS A 70 -2.23 -8.93 -9.16
CA LYS A 70 -2.01 -7.56 -9.67
C LYS A 70 -2.46 -7.33 -11.11
N LYS A 71 -2.60 -8.40 -11.90
CA LYS A 71 -3.03 -8.33 -13.30
C LYS A 71 -4.56 -8.38 -13.45
N HIS A 72 -5.29 -8.61 -12.37
CA HIS A 72 -6.74 -8.68 -12.41
C HIS A 72 -7.34 -7.28 -12.64
N PRO A 73 -8.35 -7.11 -13.53
CA PRO A 73 -8.93 -5.80 -13.84
C PRO A 73 -9.44 -5.04 -12.61
N LEU A 74 -9.99 -5.76 -11.62
CA LEU A 74 -10.52 -5.18 -10.38
C LEU A 74 -9.48 -4.98 -9.26
N PHE A 75 -8.19 -5.13 -9.54
CA PHE A 75 -7.17 -5.09 -8.50
C PHE A 75 -7.15 -3.75 -7.75
N GLN A 76 -7.17 -2.64 -8.50
CA GLN A 76 -7.13 -1.29 -7.89
C GLN A 76 -8.42 -0.98 -7.14
N GLU A 77 -9.57 -1.38 -7.66
CA GLU A 77 -10.87 -1.21 -7.03
C GLU A 77 -10.94 -1.96 -5.69
N MET A 78 -10.44 -3.20 -5.64
CA MET A 78 -10.37 -3.98 -4.40
C MET A 78 -9.42 -3.35 -3.37
N LYS A 79 -8.24 -2.87 -3.82
CA LYS A 79 -7.30 -2.14 -2.96
C LYS A 79 -7.92 -0.89 -2.37
N ASN A 80 -8.58 -0.08 -3.20
CA ASN A 80 -9.25 1.14 -2.78
C ASN A 80 -10.42 0.85 -1.84
N LEU A 81 -11.21 -0.20 -2.12
CA LEU A 81 -12.31 -0.62 -1.26
C LEU A 81 -11.83 -1.05 0.13
N VAL A 82 -10.73 -1.81 0.20
CA VAL A 82 -10.11 -2.21 1.48
C VAL A 82 -9.55 -1.00 2.22
N ALA A 83 -8.89 -0.07 1.54
CA ALA A 83 -8.40 1.17 2.14
C ALA A 83 -9.53 1.99 2.77
N LYS A 84 -10.66 2.17 2.05
CA LYS A 84 -11.87 2.83 2.55
C LYS A 84 -12.49 2.08 3.74
N TYR A 85 -12.53 0.76 3.68
CA TYR A 85 -13.04 -0.05 4.78
C TYR A 85 -12.22 0.11 6.07
N LEU A 86 -10.90 0.22 5.94
CA LEU A 86 -9.98 0.45 7.06
C LEU A 86 -9.93 1.93 7.51
N GLY A 87 -10.62 2.85 6.82
CA GLY A 87 -10.57 4.28 7.09
C GLY A 87 -9.22 4.93 6.77
N LEU A 88 -8.41 4.29 5.93
CA LEU A 88 -7.10 4.80 5.52
C LEU A 88 -7.21 5.97 4.54
N ASP A 89 -8.29 6.01 3.75
CA ASP A 89 -8.64 7.14 2.88
C ASP A 89 -8.74 8.45 3.68
N ARG A 90 -9.49 8.43 4.78
CA ARG A 90 -9.61 9.59 5.68
C ARG A 90 -8.30 9.96 6.34
N LEU A 91 -7.48 8.97 6.72
CA LEU A 91 -6.19 9.23 7.33
C LEU A 91 -5.24 9.91 6.33
N VAL A 92 -5.25 9.48 5.07
CA VAL A 92 -4.49 10.08 3.98
C VAL A 92 -5.00 11.50 3.69
N GLU A 93 -6.31 11.69 3.57
CA GLU A 93 -6.92 13.03 3.41
C GLU A 93 -6.54 13.97 4.55
N VAL A 94 -6.66 13.55 5.82
CA VAL A 94 -6.29 14.39 6.97
C VAL A 94 -4.80 14.76 6.98
N VAL A 95 -3.93 13.84 6.55
CA VAL A 95 -2.49 14.12 6.46
C VAL A 95 -2.20 15.08 5.32
N ILE A 96 -2.82 14.90 4.15
CA ILE A 96 -2.66 15.78 2.98
C ILE A 96 -3.24 17.17 3.30
N ASP A 97 -4.46 17.25 3.82
CA ASP A 97 -5.11 18.51 4.20
C ASP A 97 -4.26 19.34 5.17
N LYS A 98 -3.59 18.68 6.13
CA LYS A 98 -2.68 19.35 7.06
C LYS A 98 -1.36 19.75 6.42
N LEU A 99 -0.91 18.99 5.43
CA LEU A 99 0.32 19.23 4.69
C LEU A 99 0.16 20.34 3.65
N GLY A 100 -1.05 20.62 3.19
CA GLY A 100 -1.36 21.60 2.15
C GLY A 100 -1.66 20.92 0.81
N ASN A 101 -1.62 21.68 -0.27
CA ASN A 101 -2.00 21.18 -1.59
C ASN A 101 -0.83 20.47 -2.27
N VAL A 102 -0.67 19.18 -1.97
CA VAL A 102 0.30 18.30 -2.65
C VAL A 102 -0.30 17.82 -3.96
N GLU A 103 0.41 18.00 -5.07
CA GLU A 103 0.02 17.50 -6.38
C GLU A 103 0.83 16.23 -6.71
N LYS A 104 2.14 16.21 -6.44
CA LYS A 104 3.01 15.07 -6.72
C LYS A 104 4.11 14.86 -5.68
N ALA A 105 4.55 13.62 -5.54
CA ALA A 105 5.74 13.24 -4.79
C ALA A 105 6.65 12.34 -5.63
N ILE A 106 7.91 12.77 -5.82
CA ILE A 106 8.87 12.11 -6.72
C ILE A 106 10.17 11.84 -5.96
N VAL A 107 10.62 10.60 -5.94
CA VAL A 107 11.96 10.26 -5.42
C VAL A 107 12.98 10.48 -6.53
N VAL A 108 14.07 11.17 -6.21
CA VAL A 108 15.18 11.44 -7.13
C VAL A 108 16.49 10.85 -6.57
N GLY A 109 17.59 11.00 -7.32
CA GLY A 109 18.90 10.57 -6.88
C GLY A 109 19.11 9.05 -6.89
N ASP A 110 19.93 8.56 -5.96
CA ASP A 110 20.37 7.15 -5.89
C ASP A 110 19.20 6.18 -5.68
N TYR A 111 18.26 6.56 -4.81
CA TYR A 111 17.08 5.75 -4.53
C TYR A 111 16.16 5.60 -5.74
N ALA A 112 16.06 6.62 -6.60
CA ALA A 112 15.30 6.51 -7.85
C ALA A 112 15.92 5.48 -8.83
N LYS A 113 17.22 5.21 -8.70
CA LYS A 113 17.97 4.23 -9.47
C LYS A 113 18.08 2.87 -8.77
N GLY A 114 17.44 2.71 -7.61
CA GLY A 114 17.49 1.48 -6.81
C GLY A 114 18.77 1.28 -5.98
N ILE A 115 19.54 2.35 -5.74
CA ILE A 115 20.76 2.32 -4.93
C ILE A 115 20.43 2.85 -3.53
N ASP A 116 20.70 2.04 -2.48
CA ASP A 116 20.56 2.47 -1.08
C ASP A 116 21.79 3.31 -0.66
N SER A 117 21.67 4.63 -0.74
CA SER A 117 22.70 5.59 -0.31
C SER A 117 22.55 6.05 1.16
N GLY A 118 21.52 5.57 1.87
CA GLY A 118 21.14 6.05 3.19
C GLY A 118 20.44 7.43 3.23
N VAL A 119 20.35 8.12 2.09
CA VAL A 119 19.67 9.42 1.96
C VAL A 119 18.63 9.35 0.84
N ILE A 120 17.36 9.48 1.20
CA ILE A 120 16.24 9.55 0.26
C ILE A 120 16.03 11.02 -0.10
N GLU A 121 16.11 11.33 -1.39
CA GLU A 121 15.84 12.67 -1.91
C GLU A 121 14.42 12.68 -2.50
N LEU A 122 13.54 13.49 -1.91
CA LEU A 122 12.14 13.62 -2.27
C LEU A 122 11.86 15.02 -2.83
N VAL A 123 11.25 15.08 -3.99
CA VAL A 123 10.70 16.29 -4.57
C VAL A 123 9.19 16.27 -4.33
N LEU A 124 8.68 17.27 -3.63
CA LEU A 124 7.24 17.52 -3.50
C LEU A 124 6.84 18.63 -4.45
N VAL A 125 5.84 18.38 -5.28
CA VAL A 125 5.21 19.39 -6.13
C VAL A 125 3.87 19.74 -5.50
N GLY A 126 3.65 21.01 -5.24
CA GLY A 126 2.43 21.48 -4.58
C GLY A 126 2.52 22.90 -4.07
N ARG A 127 1.38 23.48 -3.71
CA ARG A 127 1.26 24.85 -3.22
C ARG A 127 0.84 24.88 -1.76
N GLU A 128 1.20 25.97 -1.10
CA GLU A 128 0.80 26.22 0.30
C GLU A 128 1.19 25.07 1.25
N ILE A 129 2.32 24.44 0.98
CA ILE A 129 2.80 23.32 1.80
C ILE A 129 3.17 23.81 3.19
N ASN A 130 2.55 23.22 4.21
CA ASN A 130 2.83 23.46 5.61
C ASN A 130 4.21 22.86 5.97
N LYS A 131 5.23 23.71 5.99
CA LYS A 131 6.62 23.32 6.26
C LYS A 131 6.83 22.72 7.65
N GLU A 132 6.18 23.28 8.67
CA GLU A 132 6.30 22.78 10.06
C GLU A 132 5.72 21.36 10.17
N TYR A 133 4.55 21.13 9.58
CA TYR A 133 3.96 19.79 9.55
C TYR A 133 4.77 18.82 8.69
N LEU A 134 5.32 19.28 7.56
CA LEU A 134 6.22 18.48 6.73
C LEU A 134 7.47 18.03 7.51
N GLU A 135 8.13 18.94 8.23
CA GLU A 135 9.30 18.63 9.05
C GLU A 135 8.97 17.57 10.13
N PHE A 136 7.83 17.70 10.79
CA PHE A 136 7.34 16.70 11.74
C PHE A 136 7.11 15.32 11.10
N LEU A 137 6.56 15.28 9.88
CA LEU A 137 6.37 14.03 9.13
C LEU A 137 7.71 13.41 8.72
N ILE A 138 8.67 14.24 8.29
CA ILE A 138 10.03 13.82 7.94
C ILE A 138 10.70 13.16 9.14
N GLU A 139 10.70 13.82 10.31
CA GLU A 139 11.34 13.28 11.53
C GLU A 139 10.78 11.91 11.90
N LYS A 140 9.45 11.76 11.85
CA LYS A 140 8.79 10.47 12.09
C LYS A 140 9.12 9.42 11.04
N ALA A 141 9.24 9.81 9.77
CA ALA A 141 9.60 8.91 8.70
C ALA A 141 11.04 8.42 8.87
N GLU A 142 12.00 9.32 9.10
CA GLU A 142 13.40 9.00 9.34
C GLU A 142 13.57 8.02 10.49
N ALA A 143 12.87 8.23 11.61
CA ALA A 143 12.90 7.33 12.77
C ALA A 143 12.40 5.91 12.45
N LYS A 144 11.40 5.77 11.57
CA LYS A 144 10.83 4.47 11.18
C LYS A 144 11.69 3.73 10.17
N ILE A 145 12.24 4.45 9.19
CA ILE A 145 12.98 3.82 8.10
C ILE A 145 14.47 3.74 8.40
N ASN A 146 14.99 4.47 9.39
CA ASN A 146 16.42 4.57 9.72
C ASN A 146 17.28 5.07 8.54
N ARG A 147 16.73 5.98 7.73
CA ARG A 147 17.39 6.68 6.61
C ARG A 147 17.10 8.16 6.74
N LYS A 148 17.99 9.00 6.20
CA LYS A 148 17.74 10.44 6.10
C LYS A 148 16.81 10.75 4.92
N VAL A 149 15.94 11.75 5.09
CA VAL A 149 15.01 12.19 4.05
C VAL A 149 15.23 13.68 3.81
N LYS A 150 15.67 14.02 2.60
CA LYS A 150 15.80 15.41 2.14
C LYS A 150 14.63 15.73 1.24
N VAL A 151 13.89 16.78 1.58
CA VAL A 151 12.71 17.20 0.81
C VAL A 151 12.95 18.56 0.17
N VAL A 152 12.68 18.68 -1.12
CA VAL A 152 12.63 19.96 -1.85
C VAL A 152 11.21 20.18 -2.35
N ILE A 153 10.68 21.38 -2.17
CA ILE A 153 9.31 21.75 -2.54
C ILE A 153 9.35 22.65 -3.77
N TYR A 154 8.51 22.34 -4.76
CA TYR A 154 8.26 23.17 -5.93
C TYR A 154 6.76 23.44 -6.09
N GLU A 155 6.39 24.66 -6.48
CA GLU A 155 4.98 24.98 -6.76
C GLU A 155 4.46 24.38 -8.08
N LYS A 156 5.38 24.05 -8.99
CA LYS A 156 5.13 23.39 -10.28
C LYS A 156 6.25 22.42 -10.56
N GLU A 157 5.93 21.31 -11.20
CA GLU A 157 6.92 20.30 -11.58
C GLU A 157 8.02 20.94 -12.46
N PRO A 158 9.29 20.94 -12.02
CA PRO A 158 10.36 21.54 -12.80
C PRO A 158 10.75 20.63 -13.97
N GLU A 159 11.10 21.27 -15.10
CA GLU A 159 11.46 20.56 -16.32
C GLU A 159 12.72 19.70 -16.12
N GLY A 160 12.69 18.46 -16.64
CA GLY A 160 13.85 17.57 -16.64
C GLY A 160 14.11 16.79 -15.34
N ILE A 161 13.16 16.76 -14.39
CA ILE A 161 13.24 15.81 -13.28
C ILE A 161 13.16 14.38 -13.82
N ASN A 162 14.22 13.62 -13.57
CA ASN A 162 14.23 12.17 -13.71
C ASN A 162 14.15 11.56 -12.31
N GLY A 163 13.07 10.82 -12.04
CA GLY A 163 12.82 10.23 -10.73
C GLY A 163 11.73 9.17 -10.77
N MET A 164 11.52 8.53 -9.62
CA MET A 164 10.44 7.57 -9.40
C MET A 164 9.23 8.29 -8.83
N LEU A 165 8.12 8.35 -9.57
CA LEU A 165 6.86 8.89 -9.10
C LEU A 165 6.27 7.98 -8.01
N LEU A 166 6.11 8.51 -6.79
CA LEU A 166 5.51 7.79 -5.67
C LEU A 166 4.01 8.03 -5.54
N LEU A 167 3.57 9.25 -5.85
CA LEU A 167 2.20 9.69 -5.71
C LEU A 167 1.91 10.82 -6.70
N GLU A 168 0.74 10.75 -7.33
CA GLU A 168 0.12 11.81 -8.13
C GLU A 168 -1.36 11.85 -7.72
N LEU A 169 -1.84 13.04 -7.32
CA LEU A 169 -3.17 13.29 -6.75
C LEU A 169 -4.10 13.96 -7.75
#